data_AF-A0A419JUA5-F1
#
_entry.id   AF-A0A419JUA5-F1
#
_cell.length_a   1.000
_cell.length_b   1.000
_cell.length_c   1.000
_cell.angle_alpha   90.00
_cell.angle_beta   90.00
_cell.angle_gamma   90.00
#
_symmetry.space_group_name_H-M   'P 1'
#
loop_
_entity.id
_entity.type
_entity.pdbx_description
1 polymer ?
#
loop_
_entity_poly.entity_id
_entity_poly.type
_entity_poly.pdbx_seq_one_letter_code
_entity_poly.pdbx_strand_id
1 'polypeptide(L)'
;MATEVEEERRRYKEACKEIARLALSRRAEKLNLNRLKKEVSRKYGLSSIPKNSDVLNIGISMLRGEEGAGGGVAVASVAEELRERLRRKPMRTASGVAPVAVMTSPHPCPHGRCVMCPG
;
A
#
# COMPACT_ATOMS: atom_id res chain seq x y z
N MET A 1 -18.83 22.61 13.45
CA MET A 1 -18.87 21.13 13.35
C MET A 1 -18.79 20.62 11.91
N ALA A 2 -19.77 20.82 11.03
CA ALA A 2 -19.69 20.28 9.65
C ALA A 2 -18.54 20.87 8.82
N THR A 3 -18.30 22.18 8.95
CA THR A 3 -17.25 22.92 8.23
C THR A 3 -15.83 22.57 8.70
N GLU A 4 -15.63 22.33 10.00
CA GLU A 4 -14.32 21.99 10.58
C GLU A 4 -13.84 20.61 10.14
N VAL A 5 -14.77 19.64 10.03
CA VAL A 5 -14.48 18.28 9.56
C VAL A 5 -14.11 18.28 8.07
N GLU A 6 -14.77 19.12 7.26
CA GLU A 6 -14.44 19.28 5.85
C GLU A 6 -13.07 19.93 5.64
N GLU A 7 -12.72 20.93 6.46
CA GLU A 7 -11.39 21.55 6.44
C GLU A 7 -10.28 20.60 6.88
N GLU A 8 -10.50 19.81 7.94
CA GLU A 8 -9.54 18.79 8.36
C GLU A 8 -9.35 17.75 7.26
N ARG A 9 -10.43 17.33 6.59
CA ARG A 9 -10.36 16.41 5.44
C ARG A 9 -9.62 17.02 4.26
N ARG A 10 -9.76 18.32 4.00
CA ARG A 10 -9.01 19.05 2.96
C ARG A 10 -7.52 19.06 3.29
N ARG A 11 -7.15 19.45 4.52
CA ARG A 11 -5.77 19.40 5.03
C ARG A 11 -5.17 18.00 4.94
N TYR A 12 -5.94 16.97 5.27
CA TYR A 12 -5.51 15.58 5.15
C TYR A 12 -5.20 15.16 3.71
N LYS A 13 -6.06 15.57 2.75
CA LYS A 13 -5.83 15.30 1.32
C LYS A 13 -4.58 16.02 0.81
N GLU A 14 -4.38 17.28 1.18
CA GLU A 14 -3.19 18.06 0.80
C GLU A 14 -1.91 17.46 1.37
N ALA A 15 -1.92 17.07 2.65
CA ALA A 15 -0.82 16.36 3.28
C ALA A 15 -0.49 15.05 2.56
N CYS A 16 -1.50 14.27 2.18
CA CYS A 16 -1.30 13.03 1.41
C CYS A 16 -0.62 13.30 0.05
N LYS A 17 -1.02 14.36 -0.65
CA LYS A 17 -0.40 14.77 -1.92
C LYS A 17 1.06 15.20 -1.73
N GLU A 18 1.34 16.00 -0.70
CA GLU A 18 2.72 16.42 -0.40
C GLU A 18 3.62 15.23 -0.04
N ILE A 19 3.12 14.30 0.78
CA ILE A 19 3.86 13.07 1.12
C ILE A 19 4.16 12.26 -0.15
N ALA A 20 3.19 12.09 -1.06
CA ALA A 20 3.40 11.35 -2.29
C ALA A 20 4.46 12.00 -3.20
N ARG A 21 4.43 13.33 -3.36
CA ARG A 21 5.44 14.07 -4.13
C ARG A 21 6.83 13.94 -3.53
N LEU A 22 6.97 14.15 -2.22
CA LEU A 22 8.25 14.02 -1.52
C LEU A 22 8.77 12.58 -1.51
N ALA A 23 7.85 11.62 -1.46
CA ALA A 23 8.18 10.22 -1.55
C ALA A 23 8.71 9.84 -2.94
N LEU A 24 8.32 10.52 -4.03
CA LEU A 24 8.85 10.30 -5.38
C LEU A 24 10.15 11.08 -5.65
N SER A 25 10.27 12.31 -5.13
CA SER A 25 11.44 13.17 -5.41
C SER A 25 12.72 12.81 -4.67
N ARG A 26 12.65 12.25 -3.45
CA ARG A 26 13.84 11.89 -2.66
C ARG A 26 14.40 10.52 -3.07
N ARG A 27 15.69 10.42 -3.43
CA ARG A 27 16.37 9.13 -3.67
C ARG A 27 16.21 8.18 -2.47
N ALA A 28 15.97 6.91 -2.78
CA ALA A 28 15.42 5.90 -1.86
C ALA A 28 16.35 5.45 -0.71
N GLU A 29 17.65 5.75 -0.76
CA GLU A 29 18.62 5.05 0.10
C GLU A 29 18.48 5.31 1.61
N LYS A 30 17.85 6.42 2.05
CA LYS A 30 17.64 6.73 3.47
C LYS A 30 16.32 7.45 3.78
N LEU A 31 15.26 7.23 2.97
CA LEU A 31 13.99 7.89 3.24
C LEU A 31 13.29 7.25 4.45
N ASN A 32 13.42 7.86 5.63
CA ASN A 32 12.59 7.49 6.78
C ASN A 32 11.16 8.00 6.58
N LEU A 33 10.31 7.20 5.95
CA LEU A 33 8.92 7.54 5.64
C LEU A 33 8.10 7.92 6.88
N ASN A 34 8.37 7.30 8.03
CA ASN A 34 7.67 7.64 9.26
C ASN A 34 8.02 9.06 9.73
N ARG A 35 9.28 9.47 9.58
CA ARG A 35 9.71 10.84 9.88
C ARG A 35 9.08 11.84 8.91
N LEU A 36 9.11 11.54 7.60
CA LEU A 36 8.47 12.37 6.58
C LEU A 36 6.99 12.60 6.88
N LYS A 37 6.26 11.52 7.20
CA LYS A 37 4.84 11.58 7.56
C LYS A 37 4.59 12.43 8.81
N LYS A 38 5.45 12.32 9.83
CA LYS A 38 5.35 13.16 11.04
C LYS A 38 5.60 14.63 10.74
N GLU A 39 6.61 14.95 9.94
CA GLU A 39 6.93 16.34 9.54
C GLU A 39 5.75 16.96 8.76
N VAL A 40 5.21 16.25 7.78
CA VAL A 40 4.06 16.75 7.00
C VAL A 40 2.79 16.82 7.87
N SER A 41 2.54 15.84 8.74
CA SER A 41 1.37 15.88 9.64
C SER A 41 1.42 17.09 10.58
N ARG A 42 2.61 17.44 11.09
CA ARG A 42 2.81 18.67 11.89
C ARG A 42 2.57 19.93 11.07
N LYS A 43 3.08 19.99 9.84
CA LYS A 43 2.92 21.13 8.93
C LYS A 43 1.45 21.45 8.65
N TYR A 44 0.63 20.42 8.47
CA TYR A 44 -0.81 20.56 8.18
C TYR A 44 -1.70 20.54 9.44
N GLY A 45 -1.11 20.42 10.64
CA GLY A 45 -1.85 20.36 11.90
C GLY A 45 -2.82 19.18 11.98
N LEU A 46 -2.44 18.02 11.45
CA LEU A 46 -3.31 16.84 11.44
C LEU A 46 -3.37 16.17 12.82
N SER A 47 -4.57 15.74 13.20
CA SER A 47 -4.83 14.94 14.40
C SER A 47 -4.26 13.52 14.32
N SER A 48 -4.06 13.00 13.10
CA SER A 48 -3.60 11.63 12.85
C SER A 48 -2.60 11.56 11.70
N ILE A 49 -1.73 10.55 11.75
CA ILE A 49 -0.71 10.32 10.73
C ILE A 49 -1.37 9.63 9.51
N PRO A 50 -1.19 10.16 8.28
CA PRO A 50 -1.78 9.57 7.09
C PRO A 50 -1.38 8.11 6.87
N LYS A 51 -2.34 7.26 6.49
CA LYS A 51 -2.09 5.84 6.17
C LYS A 51 -1.33 5.68 4.85
N ASN A 52 -0.58 4.60 4.69
CA ASN A 52 0.13 4.34 3.42
C ASN A 52 -0.86 4.13 2.26
N SER A 53 -1.99 3.46 2.52
CA SER A 53 -3.10 3.29 1.57
C SER A 53 -3.64 4.63 1.07
N ASP A 54 -3.81 5.59 1.97
CA ASP A 54 -4.45 6.87 1.66
C ASP A 54 -3.50 7.75 0.85
N VAL A 55 -2.22 7.81 1.25
CA VAL A 55 -1.18 8.49 0.48
C VAL A 55 -1.07 7.89 -0.93
N LEU A 56 -1.15 6.56 -1.06
CA LEU A 56 -1.10 5.90 -2.37
C LEU A 56 -2.33 6.26 -3.22
N ASN A 57 -3.53 6.11 -2.68
CA ASN A 57 -4.78 6.35 -3.41
C ASN A 57 -4.93 7.83 -3.81
N ILE A 58 -4.64 8.75 -2.88
CA ILE A 58 -4.74 10.20 -3.12
C ILE A 58 -3.58 10.71 -4.00
N GLY A 59 -2.38 10.14 -3.84
CA GLY A 59 -1.25 10.44 -4.70
C GLY A 59 -1.51 10.02 -6.15
N ILE A 60 -2.04 8.81 -6.36
CA ILE A 60 -2.42 8.33 -7.70
C ILE A 60 -3.58 9.15 -8.27
N SER A 61 -4.58 9.52 -7.47
CA SER A 61 -5.70 10.34 -7.98
C SER A 61 -5.26 11.74 -8.37
N MET A 62 -4.23 12.30 -7.73
CA MET A 62 -3.59 13.55 -8.19
C MET A 62 -2.95 13.36 -9.57
N LEU A 63 -2.19 12.28 -9.78
CA LEU A 63 -1.51 12.00 -11.04
C LEU A 63 -2.46 11.65 -12.19
N ARG A 64 -3.68 11.20 -11.86
CA ARG A 64 -4.77 10.95 -12.84
C ARG A 64 -5.62 12.18 -13.13
N GLY A 65 -5.49 13.24 -12.34
CA GLY A 65 -6.32 14.45 -12.39
C GLY A 65 -5.81 15.54 -13.33
N GLU A 66 -4.72 15.31 -14.05
CA GLU A 66 -4.29 16.11 -15.19
C GLU A 66 -4.65 15.33 -16.46
N GLU A 67 -5.91 15.52 -16.87
CA GLU A 67 -6.54 15.27 -18.17
C GLU A 67 -6.56 13.84 -18.74
N GLY A 68 -7.75 13.47 -19.23
CA GLY A 68 -8.00 12.20 -19.89
C GLY A 68 -7.18 12.01 -21.17
N ALA A 69 -7.13 10.75 -21.61
CA ALA A 69 -6.63 10.33 -22.92
C ALA A 69 -5.13 10.59 -23.19
N GLY A 70 -4.26 9.67 -22.75
CA GLY A 70 -2.91 9.54 -23.36
C GLY A 70 -1.77 9.02 -22.48
N GLY A 71 -1.89 9.07 -21.16
CA GLY A 71 -0.76 8.86 -20.23
C GLY A 71 -0.68 7.50 -19.51
N GLY A 72 -1.25 6.42 -20.06
CA GLY A 72 -1.44 5.16 -19.33
C GLY A 72 -0.15 4.51 -18.79
N VAL A 73 0.96 4.65 -19.50
CA VAL A 73 2.24 3.99 -19.16
C VAL A 73 3.02 4.76 -18.09
N ALA A 74 3.07 6.09 -18.16
CA ALA A 74 3.81 6.93 -17.21
C ALA A 74 3.13 6.97 -15.82
N VAL A 75 1.80 6.94 -15.76
CA VAL A 75 1.08 6.89 -14.48
C VAL A 75 1.25 5.52 -13.81
N ALA A 76 1.35 4.44 -14.59
CA ALA A 76 1.58 3.10 -14.07
C ALA A 76 2.96 2.97 -13.43
N SER A 77 4.02 3.45 -14.09
CA SER A 77 5.39 3.40 -13.56
C SER A 77 5.55 4.24 -12.29
N VAL A 78 5.00 5.46 -12.27
CA VAL A 78 5.03 6.31 -11.07
C VAL A 78 4.22 5.69 -9.92
N ALA A 79 3.09 5.05 -10.23
CA ALA A 79 2.29 4.35 -9.22
C ALA A 79 3.02 3.12 -8.67
N GLU A 80 3.76 2.37 -9.48
CA GLU A 80 4.61 1.28 -9.02
C GLU A 80 5.75 1.77 -8.13
N GLU A 81 6.46 2.82 -8.55
CA GLU A 81 7.54 3.41 -7.77
C GLU A 81 7.05 3.92 -6.42
N LEU A 82 5.89 4.60 -6.40
CA LEU A 82 5.27 5.05 -5.16
C LEU A 82 4.83 3.87 -4.27
N ARG A 83 4.29 2.79 -4.87
CA ARG A 83 3.94 1.57 -4.13
C ARG A 83 5.16 0.93 -3.50
N GLU A 84 6.25 0.80 -4.26
CA GLU A 84 7.48 0.18 -3.80
C GLU A 84 8.06 0.96 -2.62
N ARG A 85 8.11 2.29 -2.73
CA ARG A 85 8.57 3.16 -1.65
C ARG A 85 7.67 3.07 -0.43
N LEU A 86 6.34 3.10 -0.59
CA LEU A 86 5.40 3.03 0.55
C LEU A 86 5.23 1.63 1.16
N ARG A 87 5.83 0.59 0.57
CA ARG A 87 5.73 -0.79 1.07
C ARG A 87 6.60 -0.96 2.31
N ARG A 88 5.97 -1.20 3.46
CA ARG A 88 6.67 -1.34 4.76
C ARG A 88 7.60 -2.55 4.82
N LYS A 89 7.24 -3.65 4.14
CA LYS A 89 8.03 -4.88 4.04
C LYS A 89 7.65 -5.60 2.75
N PRO A 90 8.63 -6.09 1.95
CA PRO A 90 8.32 -6.97 0.84
C PRO A 90 7.79 -8.31 1.37
N MET A 91 6.48 -8.42 1.52
CA MET A 91 5.79 -9.66 1.86
C MET A 91 5.40 -10.40 0.57
N ARG A 92 5.71 -11.69 0.49
CA ARG A 92 5.35 -12.55 -0.65
C ARG A 92 3.88 -12.99 -0.63
N THR A 93 3.23 -12.92 0.54
CA THR A 93 1.83 -13.30 0.75
C THR A 93 1.05 -12.18 1.41
N ALA A 94 -0.26 -12.11 1.18
CA ALA A 94 -1.14 -11.06 1.69
C ALA A 94 -1.26 -11.02 3.22
N SER A 95 -1.10 -12.15 3.91
CA SER A 95 -1.10 -12.24 5.37
C SER A 95 0.29 -12.17 6.01
N GLY A 96 1.36 -12.26 5.21
CA GLY A 96 2.73 -12.40 5.71
C GLY A 96 3.07 -13.81 6.21
N VAL A 97 2.13 -14.77 6.12
CA VAL A 97 2.35 -16.20 6.40
C VAL A 97 2.51 -16.95 5.09
N ALA A 98 3.51 -17.82 4.98
CA ALA A 98 3.73 -18.68 3.81
C ALA A 98 3.21 -20.09 4.13
N PRO A 99 2.11 -20.56 3.49
CA PRO A 99 1.65 -21.92 3.67
C PRO A 99 2.64 -22.90 3.03
N VAL A 100 3.08 -23.90 3.81
CA VAL A 100 3.94 -24.99 3.32
C VAL A 100 3.20 -26.29 3.59
N ALA A 101 2.73 -26.94 2.53
CA ALA A 101 2.14 -28.26 2.61
C ALA A 101 3.22 -29.32 2.34
N VAL A 102 3.36 -30.27 3.26
CA VAL A 102 4.21 -31.45 3.10
C VAL A 102 3.37 -32.70 3.27
N MET A 103 3.71 -33.73 2.52
CA MET A 103 3.13 -35.06 2.67
C MET A 103 4.20 -36.00 3.20
N THR A 104 3.81 -36.91 4.09
CA THR A 104 4.65 -38.04 4.48
C THR A 104 4.71 -39.06 3.34
N SER A 105 5.59 -40.06 3.46
CA SER A 105 5.58 -41.19 2.53
C SER A 105 4.18 -41.80 2.44
N PRO A 106 3.70 -42.16 1.24
CA PRO A 106 2.42 -42.84 1.09
C PRO A 106 2.47 -44.19 1.80
N HIS A 107 1.41 -44.50 2.54
CA HIS A 107 1.22 -45.78 3.23
C HIS A 107 -0.24 -46.23 3.05
N PRO A 108 -0.50 -47.53 2.83
CA PRO A 108 -1.87 -48.04 2.74
C PRO A 108 -2.63 -47.80 4.05
N CYS A 109 -3.91 -47.44 3.92
CA CYS A 109 -4.79 -47.31 5.07
C CYS A 109 -4.98 -48.67 5.76
N PRO A 110 -5.01 -48.73 7.11
CA PRO A 110 -5.09 -50.00 7.86
C PRO A 110 -6.38 -50.79 7.60
N HIS A 111 -7.42 -50.13 7.10
CA HIS A 111 -8.72 -50.72 6.75
C HIS A 111 -8.90 -50.93 5.23
N GLY A 112 -7.86 -50.69 4.42
CA GLY A 112 -7.96 -50.75 2.96
C GLY A 112 -8.56 -49.48 2.33
N ARG A 113 -9.03 -49.59 1.08
CA ARG A 113 -9.52 -48.44 0.29
C ARG A 113 -11.00 -48.15 0.58
N CYS A 114 -11.30 -46.91 0.98
CA CYS A 114 -12.67 -46.42 1.13
C CYS A 114 -13.35 -46.20 -0.23
N VAL A 115 -14.68 -46.32 -0.27
CA VAL A 115 -15.50 -46.09 -1.49
C VAL A 115 -15.29 -44.69 -2.08
N MET A 116 -15.10 -43.69 -1.21
CA MET A 116 -14.90 -42.29 -1.62
C MET A 116 -13.42 -41.92 -1.82
N CYS A 117 -12.49 -42.86 -1.66
CA CYS A 117 -11.07 -42.54 -1.79
C CYS A 117 -10.71 -42.46 -3.28
N PRO A 118 -10.29 -41.28 -3.79
CA PRO A 118 -9.93 -41.13 -5.20
C PRO A 118 -8.60 -41.83 -5.56
N GLY A 119 -7.88 -42.36 -4.55
CA GLY A 119 -6.63 -43.12 -4.64
C GLY A 119 -6.48 -44.07 -3.46
#